data_AF-A0A6L9ZJG6-F1
#
_entry.id   AF-A0A6L9ZJG6-F1
#
_cell.length_a   1.000
_cell.length_b   1.000
_cell.length_c   1.000
_cell.angle_alpha   90.00
_cell.angle_beta   90.00
_cell.angle_gamma   90.00
#
_symmetry.space_group_name_H-M   'P 1'
#
loop_
_entity.id
_entity.type
_entity.pdbx_description
1 polymer ?
#
loop_
_entity_poly.entity_id
_entity_poly.type
_entity_poly.pdbx_seq_one_letter_code
_entity_poly.pdbx_strand_id
1 'polypeptide(L)'
;MAANSLNSIRDSLIVSCQAPPDSPLHNPLVIAAMAQASMNQGASGVRIDTPDHVAAVRSQCPTAPIIGLWKQQLPESEVYITPQFHHAKAIASAGADII
;
A
#
# COMPACT_ATOMS: atom_id res chain seq x y z
N MET A 1 -19.07 5.76 10.13
CA MET A 1 -18.02 6.79 10.22
C MET A 1 -16.69 6.07 10.19
N ALA A 2 -15.81 6.32 9.22
CA ALA A 2 -14.49 5.72 9.21
C ALA A 2 -13.78 6.13 10.50
N ALA A 3 -13.34 5.16 11.30
CA ALA A 3 -12.48 5.44 12.45
C ALA A 3 -11.28 6.25 11.94
N ASN A 4 -10.92 7.31 12.65
CA ASN A 4 -9.85 8.22 12.22
C ASN A 4 -8.54 7.43 12.04
N SER A 5 -8.19 7.07 10.79
CA SER A 5 -7.12 6.11 10.46
C SER A 5 -5.76 6.49 11.06
N LEU A 6 -5.54 7.78 11.32
CA LEU A 6 -4.34 8.29 11.98
C LEU A 6 -4.24 7.89 13.46
N ASN A 7 -5.37 7.82 14.17
CA ASN A 7 -5.38 7.39 15.56
C ASN A 7 -5.19 5.88 15.68
N SER A 8 -5.70 5.09 14.73
CA SER A 8 -5.56 3.63 14.77
C SER A 8 -4.13 3.14 14.51
N ILE A 9 -3.30 3.96 13.85
CA ILE A 9 -1.90 3.60 13.53
C ILE A 9 -0.87 4.25 14.46
N ARG A 10 -1.30 5.06 15.44
CA ARG A 10 -0.40 5.71 16.38
C ARG A 10 0.28 4.68 17.29
N ASP A 11 1.60 4.85 17.49
CA ASP A 11 2.43 3.99 18.35
C ASP A 11 2.32 2.48 18.00
N SER A 12 2.10 2.18 16.73
CA SER A 12 1.82 0.84 16.22
C SER A 12 2.79 0.41 15.12
N LEU A 13 2.79 -0.89 14.80
CA LEU A 13 3.52 -1.43 13.67
C LEU A 13 2.71 -1.29 12.37
N ILE A 14 3.33 -0.68 11.36
CA ILE A 14 2.88 -0.70 9.96
C ILE A 14 3.83 -1.60 9.18
N VAL A 15 3.29 -2.59 8.47
CA VAL A 15 4.10 -3.51 7.67
C VAL A 15 4.11 -3.09 6.20
N SER A 16 5.30 -2.93 5.64
CA SER A 16 5.47 -2.61 4.22
C SER A 16 5.54 -3.89 3.39
N CYS A 17 4.41 -4.32 2.80
CA CYS A 17 4.32 -5.53 1.99
C CYS A 17 4.62 -5.20 0.52
N GLN A 18 5.87 -5.37 0.09
CA GLN A 18 6.34 -5.06 -1.26
C GLN A 18 7.38 -6.09 -1.72
N ALA A 19 7.43 -6.33 -3.02
CA ALA A 19 8.41 -7.21 -3.65
C ALA A 19 8.98 -6.59 -4.93
N PRO A 20 10.22 -6.89 -5.32
CA PRO A 20 10.78 -6.51 -6.61
C PRO A 20 9.93 -7.03 -7.80
N PRO A 21 9.81 -6.30 -8.92
CA PRO A 21 8.97 -6.70 -10.06
C PRO A 21 9.30 -8.07 -10.68
N ASP A 22 10.55 -8.50 -10.56
CA ASP A 22 11.07 -9.78 -11.04
C ASP A 22 10.87 -10.93 -10.04
N SER A 23 10.41 -10.63 -8.82
CA SER A 23 10.13 -11.63 -7.80
C SER A 23 8.77 -12.31 -8.04
N PRO A 24 8.63 -13.63 -7.83
CA PRO A 24 7.32 -14.28 -7.81
C PRO A 24 6.38 -13.72 -6.72
N LEU A 25 6.94 -13.06 -5.70
CA LEU A 25 6.16 -12.38 -4.65
C LEU A 25 5.47 -11.10 -5.14
N HIS A 26 5.82 -10.58 -6.32
CA HIS A 26 5.22 -9.38 -6.90
C HIS A 26 3.80 -9.59 -7.44
N ASN A 27 3.28 -10.82 -7.40
CA ASN A 27 1.90 -11.07 -7.74
C ASN A 27 0.95 -10.33 -6.77
N PRO A 28 -0.07 -9.59 -7.27
CA PRO A 28 -0.99 -8.84 -6.40
C PRO A 28 -1.65 -9.66 -5.30
N LEU A 29 -2.02 -10.92 -5.58
CA LEU A 29 -2.64 -11.82 -4.60
C LEU A 29 -1.64 -12.27 -3.53
N VAL A 30 -0.35 -12.40 -3.87
CA VAL A 30 0.69 -12.76 -2.90
C VAL A 30 0.97 -11.58 -1.97
N ILE A 31 1.07 -10.36 -2.51
CA ILE A 31 1.18 -9.14 -1.69
C ILE A 31 -0.03 -8.97 -0.77
N ALA A 32 -1.24 -9.20 -1.28
CA ALA A 32 -2.46 -9.14 -0.48
C ALA A 32 -2.49 -10.21 0.62
N ALA A 33 -2.02 -11.43 0.34
CA ALA A 33 -1.86 -12.47 1.36
C ALA A 33 -0.83 -12.08 2.44
N MET A 34 0.30 -11.47 2.07
CA MET A 34 1.29 -10.95 3.03
C MET A 34 0.72 -9.83 3.90
N ALA A 35 -0.05 -8.92 3.31
CA ALA A 35 -0.74 -7.86 4.03
C ALA A 35 -1.75 -8.44 5.02
N GLN A 36 -2.58 -9.38 4.59
CA GLN A 36 -3.53 -10.07 5.46
C GLN A 36 -2.84 -10.81 6.61
N ALA A 37 -1.74 -11.52 6.33
CA ALA A 37 -0.95 -12.20 7.35
C ALA A 37 -0.39 -11.19 8.37
N SER A 38 0.07 -10.03 7.92
CA SER A 38 0.57 -8.96 8.79
C SER A 38 -0.52 -8.41 9.71
N MET A 39 -1.70 -8.10 9.15
CA MET A 39 -2.86 -7.64 9.92
C MET A 39 -3.32 -8.68 10.95
N ASN A 40 -3.30 -9.97 10.59
CA ASN A 40 -3.64 -11.07 11.50
C ASN A 40 -2.67 -11.18 12.69
N GLN A 41 -1.46 -10.66 12.56
CA GLN A 41 -0.42 -10.71 13.61
C GLN A 41 -0.19 -9.36 14.30
N GLY A 42 -1.18 -8.48 14.26
CA GLY A 42 -1.20 -7.25 15.05
C GLY A 42 -0.59 -6.03 14.37
N ALA A 43 -0.29 -6.08 13.07
CA ALA A 43 -0.06 -4.86 12.31
C ALA A 43 -1.33 -4.00 12.34
N SER A 44 -1.16 -2.69 12.52
CA SER A 44 -2.29 -1.74 12.55
C SER A 44 -2.53 -1.07 11.21
N GLY A 45 -1.68 -1.35 10.22
CA GLY A 45 -1.82 -0.89 8.84
C GLY A 45 -0.74 -1.47 7.94
N VAL A 46 -0.85 -1.21 6.65
CA VAL A 46 0.10 -1.71 5.64
C VAL A 46 0.54 -0.62 4.68
N ARG A 47 1.76 -0.76 4.14
CA ARG A 47 2.31 0.12 3.11
C ARG A 47 2.53 -0.65 1.80
N ILE A 48 1.83 -0.25 0.74
CA ILE A 48 1.70 -1.02 -0.50
C ILE A 48 2.14 -0.18 -1.71
N ASP A 49 2.85 -0.81 -2.65
CA ASP A 49 3.35 -0.20 -3.88
C ASP A 49 2.49 -0.64 -5.07
N THR A 50 2.19 0.28 -5.99
CA THR A 50 1.38 0.12 -7.22
C THR A 50 -0.15 0.10 -7.02
N PRO A 51 -0.93 0.64 -7.98
CA PRO A 51 -2.40 0.61 -7.91
C PRO A 51 -2.98 -0.81 -7.82
N ASP A 52 -2.44 -1.77 -8.56
CA ASP A 52 -2.97 -3.14 -8.61
C ASP A 52 -2.79 -3.87 -7.27
N HIS A 53 -1.65 -3.69 -6.61
CA HIS A 53 -1.44 -4.27 -5.28
C HIS A 53 -2.31 -3.57 -4.23
N VAL A 54 -2.45 -2.24 -4.29
CA VAL A 54 -3.34 -1.49 -3.37
C VAL A 54 -4.79 -2.00 -3.52
N ALA A 55 -5.28 -2.15 -4.75
CA ALA A 55 -6.62 -2.66 -5.01
C ALA A 55 -6.80 -4.09 -4.51
N ALA A 56 -5.83 -4.98 -4.73
CA ALA A 56 -5.85 -6.36 -4.23
C ALA A 56 -5.89 -6.40 -2.69
N VAL A 57 -5.05 -5.61 -2.03
CA VAL A 57 -5.02 -5.50 -0.57
C VAL A 57 -6.33 -4.93 -0.03
N ARG A 58 -6.90 -3.87 -0.65
CA ARG A 58 -8.18 -3.32 -0.23
C ARG A 58 -9.31 -4.34 -0.39
N SER A 59 -9.30 -5.13 -1.46
CA SER A 59 -10.30 -6.18 -1.68
C SER A 59 -10.22 -7.28 -0.62
N GLN A 60 -9.02 -7.66 -0.18
CA GLN A 60 -8.83 -8.75 0.79
C GLN A 60 -8.90 -8.28 2.25
N CYS A 61 -8.41 -7.08 2.53
CA CYS A 61 -8.33 -6.44 3.84
C CYS A 61 -9.16 -5.14 3.85
N PRO A 62 -10.51 -5.20 3.75
CA PRO A 62 -11.35 -4.03 3.50
C PRO A 62 -11.27 -2.95 4.58
N THR A 63 -10.87 -3.30 5.80
CA THR A 63 -10.78 -2.37 6.94
C THR A 63 -9.35 -1.98 7.30
N ALA A 64 -8.33 -2.55 6.66
CA ALA A 64 -6.95 -2.21 6.96
C ALA A 64 -6.66 -0.76 6.53
N PRO A 65 -5.99 0.05 7.37
CA PRO A 65 -5.38 1.31 6.93
C PRO A 65 -4.28 1.03 5.90
N ILE A 66 -4.40 1.63 4.71
CA ILE A 66 -3.43 1.45 3.62
C ILE A 66 -2.70 2.77 3.35
N ILE A 67 -1.37 2.74 3.51
CA ILE A 67 -0.45 3.74 2.97
C ILE A 67 -0.06 3.29 1.56
N GLY A 68 -0.62 3.92 0.55
CA GLY A 68 -0.32 3.59 -0.85
C GLY A 68 0.80 4.45 -1.40
N LEU A 69 1.60 3.89 -2.30
CA LEU A 69 2.55 4.63 -3.11
C LEU A 69 2.70 3.99 -4.48
N TRP A 70 3.33 4.71 -5.41
CA TRP A 70 3.70 4.13 -6.68
C TRP A 70 5.10 4.52 -7.06
N LYS A 71 6.02 3.54 -7.06
CA LYS A 71 7.38 3.78 -7.52
C LYS A 71 7.42 3.91 -9.04
N GLN A 72 7.88 5.05 -9.53
CA GLN A 72 8.00 5.36 -10.96
C GLN A 72 9.36 6.02 -11.21
N GLN A 73 10.12 5.48 -12.15
CA GLN A 73 11.37 6.08 -12.58
C GLN A 73 11.07 7.06 -13.71
N LEU A 74 11.51 8.32 -13.53
CA LEU A 74 11.36 9.36 -14.54
C LEU A 74 12.76 9.74 -15.07
N PRO A 75 12.88 10.07 -16.38
CA PRO A 75 14.13 10.59 -16.91
C PRO A 75 14.63 11.79 -16.09
N GLU A 76 15.94 11.81 -15.79
CA GLU A 76 16.63 12.94 -15.14
C GLU A 76 16.15 13.30 -13.71
N SER A 77 15.41 12.42 -13.04
CA SER A 77 14.93 12.65 -11.66
C SER A 77 15.33 11.51 -10.73
N GLU A 78 15.91 11.85 -9.59
CA GLU A 78 16.15 10.90 -8.50
C GLU A 78 14.89 10.65 -7.65
N VAL A 79 13.85 11.50 -7.78
CA VAL A 79 12.57 11.29 -7.08
C VAL A 79 11.79 10.18 -7.77
N TYR A 80 11.51 9.10 -7.05
CA TYR A 80 10.86 7.91 -7.60
C TYR A 80 9.64 7.42 -6.83
N ILE A 81 9.40 7.86 -5.58
CA ILE A 81 8.21 7.46 -4.81
C ILE A 81 7.09 8.44 -5.10
N THR A 82 6.07 7.99 -5.84
CA THR A 82 4.87 8.76 -6.20
C THR A 82 5.21 10.16 -6.75
N PRO A 83 6.05 10.28 -7.81
CA PRO A 83 6.69 11.55 -8.17
C PRO A 83 5.76 12.59 -8.82
N GLN A 84 4.53 12.22 -9.18
CA GLN A 84 3.61 13.12 -9.87
C GLN A 84 2.18 12.94 -9.35
N PHE A 85 1.36 13.98 -9.48
CA PHE A 85 -0.02 13.98 -9.01
C PHE A 85 -0.87 12.83 -9.57
N HIS A 86 -0.71 12.48 -10.85
CA HIS A 86 -1.50 11.41 -11.45
C HIS A 86 -1.16 10.02 -10.86
N HIS A 87 0.09 9.82 -10.40
CA HIS A 87 0.46 8.62 -9.65
C HIS A 87 -0.28 8.55 -8.31
N ALA A 88 -0.30 9.66 -7.56
CA ALA A 88 -1.06 9.76 -6.32
C ALA A 88 -2.55 9.56 -6.55
N LYS A 89 -3.12 10.15 -7.61
CA LYS A 89 -4.54 9.97 -7.97
C LYS A 89 -4.89 8.52 -8.28
N ALA A 90 -4.00 7.79 -8.97
CA ALA A 90 -4.19 6.37 -9.24
C ALA A 90 -4.21 5.54 -7.95
N ILE A 91 -3.30 5.84 -7.01
CA ILE A 91 -3.25 5.20 -5.70
C ILE A 91 -4.49 5.50 -4.85
N ALA A 92 -4.96 6.74 -4.84
CA ALA A 92 -6.21 7.10 -4.17
C ALA A 92 -7.40 6.31 -4.74
N SER A 93 -7.45 6.21 -6.07
CA SER A 93 -8.54 5.51 -6.79
C SER A 93 -8.49 4.00 -6.57
N ALA A 94 -7.33 3.43 -6.29
CA ALA A 94 -7.15 2.03 -5.92
C ALA A 94 -7.61 1.72 -4.48
N GLY A 95 -7.85 2.73 -3.65
CA GLY A 95 -8.42 2.58 -2.30
C GLY A 95 -7.42 2.74 -1.14
N ALA A 96 -6.31 3.45 -1.34
CA ALA A 96 -5.43 3.86 -0.26
C ALA A 96 -6.08 4.94 0.62
N ASP A 97 -5.79 4.91 1.93
CA ASP A 97 -6.28 5.91 2.90
C ASP A 97 -5.29 7.06 3.09
N ILE A 98 -4.00 6.77 2.90
CA ILE A 98 -2.86 7.68 3.05
C ILE A 98 -1.96 7.49 1.82
N ILE A 99 -1.37 8.58 1.31
CA ILE A 99 -0.51 8.59 0.12
C ILE A 99 0.77 9.39 0.42
#